data_AF-A0A8K0CRL0-F1
#
_entry.id   AF-A0A8K0CRL0-F1
#
_cell.length_a   1.000
_cell.length_b   1.000
_cell.length_c   1.000
_cell.angle_alpha   90.00
_cell.angle_beta   90.00
_cell.angle_gamma   90.00
#
_symmetry.space_group_name_H-M   'P 1'
#
loop_
_entity.id
_entity.type
_entity.pdbx_description
1 polymer ?
#
loop_
_entity_poly.entity_id
_entity_poly.type
_entity_poly.pdbx_seq_one_letter_code
_entity_poly.pdbx_strand_id
1 'polypeptide(L)'
;ARPHRAELINNFLQEHQITRMAWPAQSPDWDKLKRQLSCRQHAPQTIQGLNNAVGEEWEALPQECLNNLISSMPRRCREVHRKRPH
;
A
#
# COMPACT_ATOMS: atom_id res chain seq x y z
N ALA A 1 6.56 2.36 -13.76
CA ALA A 1 7.71 1.62 -13.19
C ALA A 1 7.40 0.12 -13.20
N ARG A 2 8.25 -0.71 -13.80
CA ARG A 2 8.11 -2.19 -13.86
C ARG A 2 9.11 -2.97 -12.95
N PRO A 3 9.42 -2.58 -11.69
CA PRO A 3 10.30 -3.38 -10.85
C PRO A 3 9.60 -4.62 -10.23
N HIS A 4 8.27 -4.64 -10.14
CA HIS A 4 7.50 -5.71 -9.44
C HIS A 4 7.12 -6.93 -10.30
N ARG A 5 7.78 -7.09 -11.46
CA ARG A 5 7.57 -8.22 -12.39
C ARG A 5 8.88 -8.97 -12.67
N ALA A 6 9.91 -8.73 -11.87
CA ALA A 6 11.15 -9.51 -11.95
C ALA A 6 10.83 -10.96 -11.54
N GLU A 7 11.20 -11.89 -12.40
CA GLU A 7 11.06 -13.35 -12.24
C GLU A 7 11.49 -13.84 -10.85
N LEU A 8 12.53 -13.21 -10.30
CA LEU A 8 13.01 -13.40 -8.93
C LEU A 8 11.91 -13.30 -7.86
N ILE A 9 11.02 -12.30 -7.96
CA ILE A 9 9.93 -12.11 -7.00
C ILE A 9 8.89 -13.22 -7.14
N ASN A 10 8.61 -13.68 -8.37
CA ASN A 10 7.66 -14.77 -8.57
C ASN A 10 8.21 -16.09 -8.02
N ASN A 11 9.49 -16.38 -8.25
CA ASN A 11 10.15 -17.58 -7.72
C ASN A 11 10.14 -17.56 -6.19
N PHE A 12 10.50 -16.43 -5.56
CA PHE A 12 10.42 -16.28 -4.10
C PHE A 12 9.01 -16.51 -3.55
N LEU A 13 7.98 -15.94 -4.19
CA LEU A 13 6.60 -16.13 -3.75
C LEU A 13 6.14 -17.59 -3.89
N GLN A 14 6.59 -18.29 -4.93
CA GLN A 14 6.30 -19.72 -5.11
C GLN A 14 7.03 -20.59 -4.09
N GLU A 15 8.33 -20.37 -3.88
CA GLU A 15 9.14 -21.10 -2.89
C GLU A 15 8.58 -20.95 -1.47
N HIS A 16 8.13 -19.75 -1.10
CA HIS A 16 7.54 -19.47 0.20
C HIS A 16 6.02 -19.72 0.26
N GLN A 17 5.40 -20.27 -0.78
CA GLN A 17 3.96 -20.56 -0.85
C GLN A 17 3.07 -19.34 -0.57
N ILE A 18 3.57 -18.14 -0.88
CA ILE A 18 2.86 -16.88 -0.67
C ILE A 18 1.93 -16.65 -1.86
N THR A 19 0.63 -16.75 -1.64
CA THR A 19 -0.36 -16.46 -2.68
C THR A 19 -0.36 -14.95 -2.98
N ARG A 20 -0.03 -14.60 -4.22
CA ARG A 20 -0.04 -13.21 -4.68
C ARG A 20 -1.48 -12.69 -4.78
N MET A 21 -1.86 -11.82 -3.85
CA MET A 21 -3.11 -11.09 -3.95
C MET A 21 -3.04 -10.08 -5.11
N ALA A 22 -4.10 -10.03 -5.94
CA ALA A 22 -4.23 -9.02 -6.99
C ALA A 22 -4.52 -7.66 -6.36
N TRP A 23 -3.47 -6.98 -5.89
CA TRP A 23 -3.61 -5.68 -5.25
C TRP A 23 -3.97 -4.58 -6.27
N PRO A 24 -4.96 -3.71 -5.98
CA PRO A 24 -5.27 -2.58 -6.85
C PRO A 24 -4.07 -1.64 -7.04
N ALA A 25 -3.88 -1.16 -8.27
CA ALA A 25 -3.04 0.00 -8.49
C ALA A 25 -3.66 1.21 -7.75
N GLN A 26 -2.82 2.02 -7.09
CA GLN A 26 -3.23 3.09 -6.16
C GLN A 26 -3.97 2.53 -4.92
N SER A 27 -3.20 2.12 -3.91
CA SER A 27 -3.78 1.81 -2.61
C SER A 27 -4.24 3.11 -1.94
N PRO A 28 -5.52 3.26 -1.56
CA PRO A 28 -6.09 4.46 -0.95
C PRO A 28 -5.46 4.72 0.41
N ASP A 29 -4.85 3.69 0.98
CA ASP A 29 -4.31 3.62 2.35
C ASP A 29 -2.94 4.21 2.36
N TRP A 30 -2.18 3.83 1.34
CA TRP A 30 -0.95 4.49 1.00
C TRP A 30 -1.22 5.93 0.58
N ASP A 31 -2.31 6.20 -0.14
CA ASP A 31 -2.69 7.58 -0.48
C ASP A 31 -3.07 8.40 0.75
N LYS A 32 -3.78 7.82 1.73
CA LYS A 32 -4.11 8.49 2.99
C LYS A 32 -2.85 8.81 3.80
N LEU A 33 -1.95 7.84 3.97
CA LEU A 33 -0.69 8.02 4.68
C LEU A 33 0.20 9.06 3.98
N LYS A 34 0.36 8.96 2.64
CA LYS A 34 1.11 9.95 1.85
C LYS A 34 0.52 11.36 1.95
N ARG A 35 -0.81 11.49 1.99
CA ARG A 35 -1.48 12.78 2.19
C ARG A 35 -1.18 13.34 3.57
N GLN A 36 -1.30 12.52 4.63
CA GLN A 36 -0.96 12.97 5.99
C GLN A 36 0.50 13.42 6.08
N LEU A 37 1.44 12.63 5.55
CA LEU A 37 2.86 12.99 5.47
C LEU A 37 3.10 14.31 4.74
N SER A 38 2.34 14.58 3.67
CA SER A 38 2.43 15.82 2.89
C SER A 38 1.81 17.03 3.60
N CYS A 39 0.90 16.81 4.54
CA CYS A 39 0.25 17.85 5.34
C CYS A 39 1.02 18.18 6.63
N ARG A 40 2.11 17.45 6.95
CA ARG A 40 2.92 17.73 8.14
C ARG A 40 3.53 19.14 8.04
N GLN A 41 3.45 19.88 9.15
CA GLN A 41 4.05 21.23 9.23
C GLN A 41 5.55 21.19 8.99
N HIS A 42 6.23 20.14 9.46
CA HIS A 42 7.66 19.96 9.31
C HIS A 42 7.94 18.79 8.36
N ALA A 43 8.44 19.13 7.17
CA ALA A 43 8.88 18.13 6.21
C ALA A 43 10.15 17.44 6.74
N PRO A 44 10.18 16.10 6.81
CA PRO A 44 11.37 15.38 7.24
C PRO A 44 12.54 15.65 6.29
N GLN A 45 13.65 16.15 6.83
CA GLN A 45 14.86 16.48 6.05
C GLN A 45 15.88 15.34 5.99
N THR A 46 15.68 14.28 6.79
CA THR A 46 16.58 13.12 6.89
C THR A 46 15.81 11.82 6.70
N ILE A 47 16.50 10.76 6.29
CA ILE A 47 15.91 9.42 6.14
C ILE A 47 15.34 8.93 7.49
N GLN A 48 16.05 9.18 8.60
CA GLN A 48 15.55 8.86 9.94
C GLN A 48 14.29 9.65 10.29
N GLY A 49 14.26 10.95 9.98
CA GLY A 49 13.08 11.77 10.19
C GLY A 49 11.88 11.29 9.36
N LEU A 50 12.13 10.81 8.13
CA LEU A 50 11.09 10.24 7.29
C LEU A 50 10.55 8.93 7.88
N ASN A 51 11.42 8.03 8.34
CA ASN A 51 11.00 6.77 8.98
C ASN A 51 10.14 7.04 10.22
N ASN A 52 10.54 8.00 11.06
CA ASN A 52 9.79 8.38 12.25
C ASN A 52 8.44 8.99 11.86
N ALA A 53 8.42 9.93 10.92
CA ALA A 53 7.19 10.55 10.45
C ALA A 53 6.21 9.52 9.87
N VAL A 54 6.71 8.53 9.12
CA VAL A 54 5.88 7.43 8.60
C VAL A 54 5.29 6.61 9.74
N GLY A 55 6.08 6.29 10.78
CA GLY A 55 5.61 5.57 11.96
C GLY A 55 4.54 6.34 12.73
N GLU A 56 4.77 7.62 13.00
CA GLU A 56 3.81 8.49 13.69
C GLU A 56 2.48 8.60 12.95
N GLU A 57 2.53 8.86 11.63
CA GLU A 57 1.31 8.96 10.83
C GLU A 57 0.58 7.61 10.73
N TRP A 58 1.32 6.50 10.74
CA TRP A 58 0.74 5.16 10.74
C TRP A 58 0.02 4.86 12.06
N GLU A 59 0.62 5.17 13.20
CA GLU A 59 0.01 5.00 14.52
C GLU A 59 -1.19 5.93 14.74
N ALA A 60 -1.17 7.12 14.13
CA ALA A 60 -2.27 8.08 14.20
C ALA A 60 -3.48 7.70 13.32
N LEU A 61 -3.36 6.72 12.41
CA LEU A 61 -4.48 6.30 11.57
C LEU A 61 -5.56 5.64 12.42
N PRO A 62 -6.82 6.12 12.36
CA PRO A 62 -7.91 5.47 13.08
C PRO A 62 -8.09 4.02 12.64
N GLN A 63 -8.24 3.11 13.60
CA GLN A 63 -8.48 1.69 13.31
C GLN A 63 -9.72 1.48 12.44
N GLU A 64 -10.75 2.33 12.58
CA GLU A 64 -11.92 2.32 11.71
C GLU A 64 -11.56 2.56 10.24
N CYS A 65 -10.59 3.43 9.95
CA CYS A 65 -10.10 3.66 8.60
C CYS A 65 -9.49 2.37 8.01
N LEU A 66 -8.71 1.63 8.81
CA LEU A 66 -8.14 0.35 8.41
C LEU A 66 -9.23 -0.72 8.22
N ASN A 67 -10.23 -0.76 9.09
CA ASN A 67 -11.33 -1.73 9.00
C ASN A 67 -12.22 -1.49 7.77
N ASN A 68 -12.60 -0.23 7.53
CA ASN A 68 -13.36 0.19 6.35
C ASN A 68 -12.61 -0.13 5.06
N LEU A 69 -11.30 0.06 5.10
CA LEU A 69 -10.44 -0.32 4.00
C LEU A 69 -10.49 -1.82 3.73
N ILE A 70 -10.14 -2.64 4.71
CA ILE A 70 -10.07 -4.10 4.56
C ILE A 70 -11.41 -4.62 4.05
N SER A 71 -12.51 -4.12 4.61
CA SER A 71 -13.87 -4.45 4.17
C SER A 71 -14.15 -4.06 2.72
N SER A 72 -13.55 -2.99 2.22
CA SER A 72 -13.70 -2.54 0.83
C SER A 72 -12.82 -3.30 -0.17
N MET A 73 -11.81 -4.07 0.27
CA MET A 73 -10.86 -4.76 -0.62
C MET A 73 -11.51 -5.70 -1.64
N PRO A 74 -12.43 -6.60 -1.25
CA PRO A 74 -13.02 -7.54 -2.20
C PRO A 74 -13.67 -6.82 -3.39
N ARG A 75 -14.37 -5.70 -3.14
CA ARG A 75 -14.98 -4.89 -4.20
C ARG A 75 -13.92 -4.27 -5.11
N ARG A 76 -12.87 -3.69 -4.54
CA ARG A 76 -11.81 -3.01 -5.29
C ARG A 76 -10.97 -3.99 -6.13
N CYS A 77 -10.67 -5.17 -5.58
CA CYS A 77 -10.00 -6.24 -6.32
C CYS A 77 -10.83 -6.70 -7.53
N ARG A 78 -12.15 -6.84 -7.37
CA ARG A 78 -13.06 -7.16 -8.49
C ARG A 78 -13.02 -6.08 -9.58
N GLU A 79 -13.04 -4.79 -9.21
CA GLU A 79 -12.97 -3.69 -10.18
C GLU A 79 -11.65 -3.67 -10.97
N VAL A 80 -10.53 -4.02 -10.35
CA VAL A 80 -9.22 -4.11 -11.03
C VAL A 80 -9.19 -5.31 -11.97
N HIS A 81 -9.70 -6.46 -11.53
CA HIS A 81 -9.80 -7.64 -12.37
C HIS A 81 -10.65 -7.37 -13.62
N ARG A 82 -11.79 -6.70 -13.46
CA ARG A 82 -12.66 -6.27 -14.57
C ARG A 82 -11.97 -5.34 -15.57
N LYS A 83 -11.09 -4.45 -15.09
CA LYS A 83 -10.39 -3.45 -15.91
C LYS A 83 -9.09 -3.96 -16.54
N ARG A 84 -8.65 -5.19 -16.27
CA ARG A 84 -7.50 -5.79 -16.97
C ARG A 84 -7.95 -6.29 -18.34
N PRO A 85 -7.46 -5.72 -19.46
CA PRO A 85 -7.69 -6.31 -20.77
C PRO A 85 -6.94 -7.65 -20.86
N HIS A 86 -7.55 -8.63 -21.53
CA HIS A 86 -6.96 -9.92 -21.86
C HIS A 86 -5.70 -9.75 -22.73
#